data_AF-A0A353VYU5-F1
#
_entry.id   AF-A0A353VYU5-F1
#
_cell.length_a   1.000
_cell.length_b   1.000
_cell.length_c   1.000
_cell.angle_alpha   90.00
_cell.angle_beta   90.00
_cell.angle_gamma   90.00
#
_symmetry.space_group_name_H-M   'P 1'
#
loop_
_entity.id
_entity.type
_entity.pdbx_description
1 polymer ?
#
loop_
_entity_poly.entity_id
_entity_poly.type
_entity_poly.pdbx_seq_one_letter_code
_entity_poly.pdbx_strand_id
1 'polypeptide(L)'
;MKSRTEQPFISHLLELRTSALKIIMCVVLVTLLLIPFANQIYSFIASPLITKLPEGGSMIATEVASPFFAPFKLTLFCAVFFSIP
;
A
#
# COMPACT_ATOMS: atom_id res chain seq x y z
N MET A 1 -34.16 -35.69 14.15
CA MET A 1 -32.69 -35.70 14.23
C MET A 1 -32.16 -34.38 13.68
N LYS A 2 -32.12 -33.33 14.53
CA LYS A 2 -31.71 -31.98 14.14
C LYS A 2 -30.57 -31.56 15.08
N SER A 3 -29.34 -31.68 14.60
CA SER A 3 -28.20 -30.92 15.08
C SER A 3 -27.66 -30.15 13.86
N ARG A 4 -28.30 -29.01 13.57
CA ARG A 4 -27.71 -27.94 12.76
C ARG A 4 -27.31 -26.89 13.79
N THR A 5 -26.10 -26.33 13.68
CA THR A 5 -25.52 -25.19 14.44
C THR A 5 -24.33 -25.53 15.34
N GLU A 6 -23.26 -26.14 14.82
CA GLU A 6 -21.91 -26.10 15.41
C GLU A 6 -20.94 -26.01 14.20
N GLN A 7 -20.18 -24.96 13.88
CA GLN A 7 -19.54 -23.88 14.63
C GLN A 7 -19.47 -22.60 13.74
N PRO A 8 -20.29 -21.56 13.99
CA PRO A 8 -20.30 -20.36 13.14
C PRO A 8 -18.97 -19.57 13.15
N PHE A 9 -18.20 -19.64 14.23
CA PHE A 9 -16.92 -18.94 14.36
C PHE A 9 -15.85 -19.46 13.39
N ILE A 10 -15.72 -20.77 13.21
CA ILE A 10 -14.70 -21.36 12.33
C ILE A 10 -15.01 -21.00 10.86
N SER A 11 -16.28 -21.03 10.47
CA SER A 11 -16.72 -20.66 9.12
C SER A 11 -16.42 -19.19 8.79
N HIS A 12 -16.70 -18.26 9.72
CA HIS A 12 -16.37 -16.84 9.53
C HIS A 12 -14.87 -16.58 9.42
N LEU A 13 -14.05 -17.24 10.23
CA LEU A 13 -12.58 -17.11 10.14
C LEU A 13 -12.03 -17.61 8.80
N LEU A 14 -12.66 -18.65 8.25
CA LEU A 14 -12.27 -19.24 6.96
C LEU A 14 -12.64 -18.32 5.78
N GLU A 15 -13.78 -17.64 5.87
CA GLU A 15 -14.20 -16.60 4.93
C GLU A 15 -13.24 -15.39 4.98
N LEU A 16 -12.90 -14.90 6.18
CA LEU A 16 -11.93 -13.82 6.36
C LEU A 16 -10.57 -14.16 5.76
N ARG A 17 -10.05 -15.38 5.96
CA ARG A 17 -8.79 -15.84 5.35
C ARG A 17 -8.85 -15.74 3.83
N THR A 18 -9.95 -16.20 3.25
CA THR A 18 -10.13 -16.26 1.80
C THR A 18 -10.22 -14.85 1.21
N SER A 19 -10.97 -13.95 1.85
CA SER A 19 -11.08 -12.55 1.46
C SER A 19 -9.75 -11.80 1.64
N ALA A 20 -9.04 -12.04 2.74
CA ALA A 20 -7.71 -11.45 2.97
C ALA A 20 -6.70 -11.85 1.88
N LEU A 21 -6.65 -13.13 1.50
CA LEU A 21 -5.77 -13.60 0.42
C LEU A 21 -6.09 -12.95 -0.93
N LYS A 22 -7.39 -12.76 -1.24
CA LYS A 22 -7.82 -12.06 -2.47
C LYS A 22 -7.41 -10.59 -2.46
N ILE A 23 -7.60 -9.88 -1.34
CA ILE A 23 -7.20 -8.47 -1.21
C ILE A 23 -5.68 -8.33 -1.37
N ILE A 24 -4.90 -9.18 -0.69
CA ILE A 24 -3.43 -9.18 -0.81
C ILE A 24 -3.02 -9.38 -2.26
N MET A 25 -3.62 -10.36 -2.96
CA MET A 25 -3.32 -10.60 -4.37
C MET A 25 -3.66 -9.39 -5.26
N CYS A 26 -4.80 -8.73 -5.01
CA CYS A 26 -5.20 -7.52 -5.73
C CYS A 26 -4.20 -6.37 -5.51
N VAL A 27 -3.83 -6.10 -4.25
CA VAL A 27 -2.84 -5.07 -3.89
C VAL A 27 -1.49 -5.34 -4.55
N VAL A 28 -1.03 -6.59 -4.55
CA VAL A 28 0.24 -6.97 -5.21
C VAL A 28 0.17 -6.71 -6.72
N LEU A 29 -0.92 -7.08 -7.38
CA LEU A 29 -1.10 -6.84 -8.82
C LEU A 29 -1.10 -5.34 -9.15
N VAL A 30 -1.86 -4.54 -8.40
CA VAL A 30 -1.89 -3.08 -8.59
C VAL A 30 -0.52 -2.47 -8.30
N THR A 31 0.16 -2.91 -7.25
CA THR A 31 1.52 -2.45 -6.92
C THR A 31 2.48 -2.72 -8.08
N LEU A 32 2.47 -3.92 -8.65
CA LEU A 32 3.32 -4.26 -9.80
C LEU A 32 3.06 -3.36 -11.02
N LEU A 33 1.80 -2.97 -11.25
CA LEU A 33 1.43 -2.04 -12.33
C LEU A 33 1.89 -0.60 -12.06
N LEU A 34 1.91 -0.16 -10.80
CA LEU A 34 2.29 1.20 -10.42
C LEU A 34 3.80 1.38 -10.18
N ILE A 35 4.58 0.31 -9.97
CA ILE A 35 6.05 0.36 -9.80
C ILE A 35 6.76 1.22 -10.87
N PRO A 36 6.51 1.10 -12.19
CA PRO A 36 7.19 1.94 -13.18
C PRO A 36 6.90 3.44 -13.02
N PHE A 37 5.79 3.80 -12.35
CA PHE A 37 5.37 5.18 -12.08
C PHE A 37 5.77 5.67 -10.68
N ALA A 38 6.44 4.85 -9.86
CA ALA A 38 6.73 5.14 -8.46
C ALA A 38 7.46 6.48 -8.24
N ASN A 39 8.44 6.79 -9.11
CA ASN A 39 9.18 8.05 -9.04
C ASN A 39 8.32 9.27 -9.36
N GLN A 40 7.36 9.14 -10.29
CA GLN A 40 6.44 10.22 -10.63
C GLN A 40 5.46 10.50 -9.49
N ILE A 41 4.91 9.44 -8.89
CA ILE A 41 4.03 9.53 -7.71
C ILE A 41 4.77 10.20 -6.55
N TYR A 42 6.01 9.78 -6.30
CA TYR A 42 6.84 10.35 -5.25
C TYR A 42 7.11 11.84 -5.48
N SER A 43 7.53 12.22 -6.69
CA SER A 43 7.82 13.62 -7.03
C SER A 43 6.58 14.51 -6.90
N PHE A 44 5.41 14.01 -7.30
CA PHE A 44 4.14 14.72 -7.16
C PHE A 44 3.81 15.04 -5.70
N ILE A 45 3.99 14.07 -4.79
CA ILE A 45 3.74 14.26 -3.36
C ILE A 45 4.86 15.06 -2.68
N ALA A 46 6.11 14.93 -3.13
CA ALA A 46 7.26 15.66 -2.59
C ALA A 46 7.28 17.15 -2.98
N SER A 47 6.75 17.51 -4.15
CA SER A 47 6.71 18.89 -4.65
C SER A 47 6.14 19.93 -3.65
N PRO A 48 4.96 19.73 -3.03
CA PRO A 48 4.44 20.66 -2.03
C PRO A 48 5.31 20.73 -0.77
N LEU A 49 6.00 19.64 -0.39
CA LEU A 49 6.90 19.65 0.76
C LEU A 49 8.13 20.50 0.47
N ILE A 50 8.73 20.35 -0.71
CA ILE A 50 9.88 21.16 -1.18
C ILE A 50 9.54 22.65 -1.17
N THR A 51 8.32 23.02 -1.57
CA THR A 51 7.86 24.42 -1.59
C THR A 51 7.71 25.02 -0.19
N LYS A 52 7.62 24.19 0.86
CA LYS A 52 7.52 24.62 2.26
C LYS A 52 8.86 24.56 2.99
N LEU A 53 9.94 24.16 2.32
CA LEU A 53 11.27 24.23 2.91
C LEU A 53 11.74 25.69 2.98
N PRO A 54 12.49 26.07 4.04
CA PRO A 54 13.12 27.38 4.15
C PRO A 54 14.06 27.63 2.97
N GLU A 55 14.27 28.89 2.59
CA GLU A 55 15.15 29.24 1.45
C GLU A 55 16.53 28.61 1.62
N GLY A 56 16.93 27.77 0.64
CA GLY A 56 18.18 27.01 0.66
C GLY A 56 18.10 25.60 1.28
N GLY A 57 16.93 25.17 1.75
CA GLY A 57 16.70 23.80 2.22
C GLY A 57 16.64 22.79 1.07
N SER A 58 17.49 21.76 1.13
CA SER A 58 17.43 20.60 0.22
C SER A 58 16.78 19.43 0.93
N MET A 59 16.00 18.62 0.22
CA MET A 59 15.49 17.35 0.73
C MET A 59 16.66 16.37 0.88
N ILE A 60 17.05 16.07 2.12
CA ILE A 60 18.12 15.12 2.42
C ILE A 60 17.53 13.76 2.78
N ALA A 61 17.85 12.74 1.99
CA ALA A 61 17.60 11.35 2.36
C ALA A 61 18.59 10.95 3.47
N THR A 62 18.12 10.88 4.72
CA THR A 62 18.95 10.54 5.89
C THR A 62 19.45 9.10 5.89
N GLU A 63 18.82 8.24 5.09
CA GLU A 63 19.15 6.82 4.99
C GLU A 63 19.67 6.48 3.59
N VAL A 64 20.68 5.61 3.53
CA VAL A 64 21.30 5.16 2.27
C VAL A 64 20.32 4.51 1.29
N ALA A 65 19.25 3.88 1.81
CA ALA A 65 18.25 3.20 1.01
C ALA A 65 16.96 4.01 0.81
N SER A 66 16.84 5.19 1.45
CA SER A 66 15.65 6.03 1.34
C SER A 66 15.29 6.43 -0.10
N PRO A 67 16.24 6.76 -1.00
CA PRO A 67 15.89 7.11 -2.39
C PRO A 67 15.18 5.98 -3.14
N PHE A 68 15.44 4.73 -2.77
CA PHE A 68 14.81 3.56 -3.37
C PHE A 68 13.51 3.19 -2.67
N PHE A 69 13.52 3.13 -1.33
CA PHE A 69 12.36 2.67 -0.58
C PHE A 69 11.25 3.71 -0.45
N ALA A 70 11.57 5.00 -0.47
CA ALA A 70 10.55 6.05 -0.35
C ALA A 70 9.50 6.01 -1.48
N PRO A 71 9.88 5.99 -2.78
CA PRO A 71 8.91 5.87 -3.87
C PRO A 71 8.18 4.51 -3.85
N PHE A 72 8.86 3.42 -3.50
CA PHE A 72 8.25 2.10 -3.40
C PHE A 72 7.18 2.03 -2.30
N LYS A 73 7.49 2.51 -1.08
CA LYS A 73 6.56 2.54 0.04
C LYS A 73 5.32 3.36 -0.29
N LEU A 74 5.50 4.54 -0.89
CA LEU A 74 4.39 5.38 -1.32
C LEU A 74 3.51 4.70 -2.38
N THR A 75 4.14 4.03 -3.34
CA THR A 75 3.42 3.30 -4.39
C THR A 75 2.59 2.16 -3.81
N LEU A 76 3.12 1.43 -2.82
CA LEU A 76 2.37 0.39 -2.11
C LEU A 76 1.14 0.98 -1.39
N PHE A 77 1.29 2.12 -0.71
CA PHE A 77 0.14 2.80 -0.08
C PHE A 77 -0.90 3.22 -1.12
N CYS A 78 -0.49 3.83 -2.23
CA CYS A 78 -1.40 4.18 -3.32
C CYS A 78 -2.11 2.94 -3.89
N ALA A 79 -1.39 1.83 -4.08
CA ALA A 79 -1.96 0.58 -4.57
C ALA A 79 -3.01 0.01 -3.62
N VAL A 80 -2.81 0.12 -2.30
CA VAL A 80 -3.83 -0.23 -1.31
C VAL A 80 -5.07 0.63 -1.52
N PHE A 81 -4.95 1.95 -1.63
CA PHE A 81 -6.10 2.84 -1.87
C PHE A 81 -6.85 2.51 -3.17
N PHE A 82 -6.14 2.22 -4.25
CA PHE A 82 -6.75 1.79 -5.51
C PHE A 82 -7.39 0.39 -5.43
N SER A 83 -6.92 -0.45 -4.52
CA SER A 83 -7.45 -1.81 -4.30
C SER A 83 -8.59 -1.86 -3.29
N ILE A 84 -9.12 -0.71 -2.85
CA ILE A 84 -10.35 -0.59 -2.05
C ILE A 84 -11.52 -0.26 -2.99
N PRO A 85 -12.20 -1.26 -3.59
CA PRO A 85 -13.55 -1.13 -4.10
C PRO A 85 -14.61 -1.49 -3.04
#